data_AF-A0AAJ2N459-F1
#
_entry.id   AF-A0AAJ2N459-F1
#
_cell.length_a   1.000
_cell.length_b   1.000
_cell.length_c   1.000
_cell.angle_alpha   90.00
_cell.angle_beta   90.00
_cell.angle_gamma   90.00
#
_symmetry.space_group_name_H-M   'P 1'
#
loop_
_entity.id
_entity.type
_entity.pdbx_description
1 polymer ?
#
loop_
_entity_poly.entity_id
_entity_poly.type
_entity_poly.pdbx_seq_one_letter_code
_entity_poly.pdbx_strand_id
1 'polypeptide(L)'
;MTKAKQLILPISYPDSGRWYAPVRKIKIDERTYALRMGEPVQLGTVKEIEKEFRVGRRVLARLADIGVIERVRPSPFQSMYYFADIAAFLERTRTAPAFWSSVRREAYLNGPSPQDASLRL
;
A
#
# COMPACT_ATOMS: atom_id res chain seq x y z
N MET A 1 9.69 26.52 -3.03
CA MET A 1 10.26 25.27 -2.48
C MET A 1 9.61 24.08 -3.17
N THR A 2 10.32 23.43 -4.09
CA THR A 2 9.86 22.21 -4.77
C THR A 2 9.85 21.07 -3.75
N LYS A 3 8.68 20.49 -3.47
CA LYS A 3 8.54 19.33 -2.56
C LYS A 3 9.48 18.22 -3.04
N ALA A 4 10.35 17.74 -2.14
CA ALA A 4 11.23 16.62 -2.41
C ALA A 4 10.41 15.42 -2.89
N LYS A 5 10.73 14.91 -4.08
CA LYS A 5 10.06 13.74 -4.66
C LYS A 5 10.61 12.48 -3.99
N GLN A 6 9.78 11.82 -3.17
CA GLN A 6 10.12 10.55 -2.55
C GLN A 6 10.34 9.50 -3.66
N LEU A 7 11.53 8.91 -3.70
CA LEU A 7 11.86 7.82 -4.62
C LEU A 7 11.83 6.54 -3.81
N ILE A 8 10.75 5.78 -3.92
CA ILE A 8 10.69 4.43 -3.36
C ILE A 8 11.58 3.56 -4.26
N LEU A 9 12.88 3.56 -3.99
CA LEU A 9 13.80 2.62 -4.63
C LEU A 9 13.67 1.29 -3.91
N PRO A 10 13.32 0.20 -4.61
CA PRO A 10 13.33 -1.11 -4.02
C PRO A 10 14.77 -1.59 -3.91
N ILE A 11 15.45 -1.25 -2.80
CA ILE A 11 16.66 -1.98 -2.41
C ILE A 11 16.15 -3.24 -1.72
N SER A 12 15.92 -4.30 -2.50
CA SER A 12 15.55 -5.60 -1.96
C SER A 12 16.74 -6.17 -1.20
N TYR A 13 16.57 -6.46 0.08
CA TYR A 13 17.55 -7.27 0.82
C TYR A 13 17.50 -8.71 0.30
N PRO A 14 18.63 -9.30 -0.15
CA PRO A 14 18.65 -10.63 -0.79
C PRO A 14 18.19 -11.76 0.12
N ASP A 15 18.42 -11.66 1.44
CA ASP A 15 18.30 -12.82 2.35
C ASP A 15 17.16 -12.73 3.37
N SER A 16 16.48 -11.58 3.53
CA SER A 16 15.52 -11.35 4.63
C SER A 16 14.04 -11.30 4.21
N GLY A 17 13.75 -11.50 2.92
CA GLY A 17 12.38 -11.52 2.41
C GLY A 17 11.71 -10.14 2.36
N ARG A 18 11.66 -9.54 1.17
CA ARG A 18 10.69 -8.49 0.76
C ARG A 18 10.54 -7.28 1.70
N TRP A 19 11.58 -6.96 2.46
CA TRP A 19 11.71 -5.68 3.17
C TRP A 19 12.27 -4.63 2.21
N TYR A 20 11.65 -3.46 2.21
CA TYR A 20 12.00 -2.31 1.38
C TYR A 20 12.38 -1.15 2.29
N ALA A 21 13.49 -0.48 2.03
CA ALA A 21 13.81 0.76 2.74
C ALA A 21 13.47 1.96 1.85
N PRO A 22 12.48 2.80 2.21
CA PRO A 22 12.13 3.97 1.42
C PRO A 22 13.30 4.96 1.46
N VAL A 23 13.68 5.49 0.29
CA VAL A 23 14.82 6.41 0.18
C VAL A 23 14.34 7.81 -0.21
N ARG A 24 14.68 8.81 0.60
CA ARG A 24 14.42 10.21 0.25
C ARG A 24 15.69 10.82 -0.34
N LYS A 25 15.60 11.30 -1.58
CA LYS A 25 16.67 12.09 -2.21
C LYS A 25 16.53 13.54 -1.77
N ILE A 26 17.55 14.07 -1.13
CA ILE A 26 17.66 15.46 -0.73
C ILE A 26 18.74 16.08 -1.62
N LYS A 27 18.36 17.04 -2.46
CA LYS A 27 19.31 17.71 -3.34
C LYS A 27 20.22 18.59 -2.49
N ILE A 28 21.53 18.39 -2.59
CA ILE A 28 22.54 19.23 -1.93
C ILE A 28 23.05 20.27 -2.92
N ASP A 29 23.47 19.83 -4.11
CA ASP A 29 23.93 20.69 -5.21
C ASP A 29 23.47 20.14 -6.58
N GLU A 30 24.01 20.66 -7.69
CA GLU A 30 23.60 20.24 -9.04
C GLU A 30 23.95 18.78 -9.40
N ARG A 31 25.00 18.21 -8.80
CA ARG A 31 25.52 16.87 -9.09
C ARG A 31 25.44 15.92 -7.89
N THR A 32 25.14 16.43 -6.70
CA THR A 32 25.17 15.69 -5.43
C THR A 32 23.79 15.64 -4.78
N TYR A 33 23.42 14.43 -4.36
CA TYR A 33 22.20 14.15 -3.61
C TYR A 33 22.54 13.38 -2.34
N ALA A 34 22.04 13.83 -1.20
CA ALA A 34 21.99 13.01 0.00
C ALA A 34 20.84 12.00 -0.12
N LEU A 35 21.11 10.77 0.29
CA LEU A 35 20.11 9.72 0.42
C LEU A 35 19.81 9.55 1.90
N ARG A 36 18.56 9.82 2.30
CA ARG A 36 18.08 9.50 3.64
C ARG A 36 17.28 8.21 3.58
N MET A 37 17.78 7.19 4.25
CA MET A 37 17.08 5.91 4.43
C MET A 37 15.94 6.10 5.44
N GLY A 38 14.76 5.62 5.11
CA GLY A 38 13.65 5.45 6.06
C GLY A 38 13.63 4.07 6.68
N GLU A 39 12.63 3.83 7.51
CA GLU A 39 12.44 2.54 8.18
C GLU A 39 12.11 1.43 7.18
N PRO A 40 12.64 0.21 7.39
CA PRO A 40 12.31 -0.92 6.53
C PRO A 40 10.81 -1.25 6.66
N VAL A 41 10.16 -1.39 5.52
CA VAL A 41 8.73 -1.66 5.40
C VAL A 41 8.50 -2.88 4.51
N GLN A 42 7.47 -3.66 4.84
CA GLN A 42 7.11 -4.84 4.06
C GLN A 42 6.10 -4.45 2.97
N LEU A 43 6.50 -4.58 1.71
CA LEU A 43 5.63 -4.37 0.55
C LEU A 43 5.30 -5.69 -0.13
N GLY A 44 4.03 -5.86 -0.49
CA GLY A 44 3.53 -7.00 -1.25
C GLY A 44 3.00 -6.59 -2.61
N THR A 45 3.22 -7.44 -3.60
CA THR A 45 2.46 -7.38 -4.86
C THR A 45 0.99 -7.71 -4.62
N VAL A 46 0.11 -7.33 -5.54
CA VAL A 46 -1.33 -7.68 -5.50
C VAL A 46 -1.54 -9.17 -5.20
N LYS A 47 -0.81 -10.07 -5.88
CA LYS A 47 -0.98 -11.53 -5.70
C LYS A 47 -0.62 -12.00 -4.29
N GLU A 48 0.38 -11.37 -3.68
CA GLU A 48 0.84 -11.71 -2.34
C GLU A 48 -0.13 -11.21 -1.28
N ILE A 49 -0.59 -9.96 -1.41
CA ILE A 49 -1.60 -9.38 -0.53
C ILE A 49 -2.91 -10.17 -0.62
N GLU A 50 -3.32 -10.58 -1.82
CA GLU A 50 -4.51 -11.39 -2.03
C GLU A 50 -4.37 -12.79 -1.39
N LYS A 51 -3.18 -13.40 -1.48
CA LYS A 51 -2.90 -14.68 -0.82
C LYS A 51 -2.96 -14.57 0.70
N GLU A 52 -2.36 -13.53 1.26
CA GLU A 52 -2.24 -13.33 2.71
C GLU A 52 -3.59 -12.91 3.34
N PHE A 53 -4.19 -11.85 2.80
CA PHE A 53 -5.31 -11.16 3.44
C PHE A 53 -6.68 -11.50 2.85
N ARG A 54 -6.71 -12.27 1.75
CA ARG A 54 -7.92 -12.61 0.99
C ARG A 54 -8.70 -11.40 0.47
N VAL A 55 -7.99 -10.30 0.21
CA VAL A 55 -8.57 -9.09 -0.40
C VAL A 55 -8.16 -9.01 -1.86
N GLY A 56 -9.16 -8.98 -2.75
CA GLY A 56 -8.98 -9.03 -4.19
C GLY A 56 -8.45 -7.74 -4.79
N ARG A 57 -7.82 -7.86 -5.97
CA ARG A 57 -7.20 -6.75 -6.72
C ARG A 57 -8.10 -5.51 -6.86
N ARG A 58 -9.38 -5.71 -7.22
CA ARG A 58 -10.33 -4.61 -7.46
C ARG A 58 -10.62 -3.84 -6.18
N VAL A 59 -10.80 -4.54 -5.06
CA VAL A 59 -11.01 -3.93 -3.74
C VAL A 59 -9.78 -3.13 -3.34
N LEU A 60 -8.58 -3.71 -3.43
CA LEU A 60 -7.32 -3.01 -3.13
C LEU A 60 -7.16 -1.74 -3.97
N ALA A 61 -7.47 -1.81 -5.26
CA ALA A 61 -7.38 -0.64 -6.14
C ALA A 61 -8.34 0.47 -5.69
N ARG A 62 -9.59 0.14 -5.39
CA ARG A 62 -10.60 1.11 -4.92
C ARG A 62 -10.23 1.72 -3.57
N LEU A 63 -9.78 0.91 -2.62
CA LEU A 63 -9.33 1.38 -1.30
C LEU A 63 -8.16 2.36 -1.43
N ALA A 64 -7.23 2.11 -2.35
CA ALA A 64 -6.14 3.05 -2.62
C ALA A 64 -6.60 4.30 -3.37
N ASP A 65 -7.58 4.20 -4.27
CA ASP A 65 -8.09 5.35 -5.00
C ASP A 65 -8.81 6.35 -4.08
N ILE A 66 -9.42 5.88 -2.98
CA ILE A 66 -10.02 6.72 -1.94
C ILE A 66 -9.04 7.08 -0.80
N GLY A 67 -7.78 6.65 -0.88
CA GLY A 67 -6.74 7.00 0.10
C GLY A 67 -6.83 6.29 1.46
N VAL A 68 -7.61 5.20 1.58
CA VAL A 68 -7.69 4.42 2.83
C VAL A 68 -6.43 3.58 3.06
N ILE A 69 -5.78 3.15 1.97
CA ILE A 69 -4.49 2.43 2.00
C ILE A 69 -3.53 3.07 1.01
N GLU A 70 -2.22 3.00 1.25
CA GLU A 70 -1.24 3.51 0.31
C GLU A 70 -0.92 2.48 -0.79
N ARG A 71 -0.82 2.97 -2.04
CA ARG A 71 -0.45 2.17 -3.21
C ARG A 71 0.84 2.68 -3.83
N VAL A 72 1.84 1.81 -3.88
CA VAL A 72 3.09 2.03 -4.58
C VAL A 72 2.96 1.49 -6.00
N ARG A 73 3.33 2.28 -7.01
CA ARG A 73 3.36 1.85 -8.42
C ARG A 73 4.79 1.88 -8.96
N PRO A 74 5.56 0.78 -8.85
CA PRO A 74 6.89 0.70 -9.45
C PRO A 74 6.86 0.77 -10.98
N SER A 75 5.76 0.32 -11.60
CA SER A 75 5.52 0.39 -13.05
C SER A 75 4.03 0.55 -13.35
N PRO A 76 3.63 0.95 -14.57
CA PRO A 76 2.21 1.10 -14.94
C PRO A 76 1.38 -0.17 -14.75
N PHE A 77 2.00 -1.34 -14.85
CA PHE A 77 1.34 -2.65 -14.77
C PHE A 77 1.46 -3.32 -13.39
N GLN A 78 2.24 -2.73 -12.48
CA GLN A 78 2.52 -3.28 -11.16
C GLN A 78 2.06 -2.34 -10.06
N SER A 79 1.20 -2.85 -9.18
CA SER A 79 0.82 -2.18 -7.93
C SER A 79 1.27 -3.02 -6.75
N MET A 80 1.76 -2.33 -5.73
CA MET A 80 2.21 -2.90 -4.47
C MET A 80 1.57 -2.14 -3.32
N TYR A 81 1.38 -2.83 -2.20
CA TYR A 81 0.75 -2.29 -1.00
C TYR A 81 1.56 -2.67 0.23
N TYR A 82 1.50 -1.84 1.26
CA TYR A 82 2.15 -2.11 2.54
C TYR A 82 1.36 -3.16 3.33
N PHE A 83 2.02 -4.21 3.80
CA PHE A 83 1.36 -5.24 4.62
C PHE A 83 0.75 -4.62 5.89
N ALA A 84 1.47 -3.68 6.52
CA ALA A 84 1.01 -2.99 7.72
C ALA A 84 -0.28 -2.20 7.50
N ASP A 85 -0.39 -1.47 6.38
CA ASP A 85 -1.60 -0.71 6.04
C ASP A 85 -2.81 -1.62 5.86
N ILE A 86 -2.65 -2.74 5.16
CA ILE A 86 -3.73 -3.70 4.95
C ILE A 86 -4.14 -4.34 6.29
N ALA A 87 -3.18 -4.75 7.12
CA ALA A 87 -3.46 -5.34 8.42
C ALA A 87 -4.19 -4.35 9.34
N ALA A 88 -3.69 -3.11 9.45
CA ALA A 88 -4.31 -2.06 10.24
C ALA A 88 -5.72 -1.71 9.74
N PHE A 89 -5.92 -1.67 8.42
CA PHE A 89 -7.24 -1.49 7.82
C PHE A 89 -8.20 -2.62 8.23
N LEU A 90 -7.78 -3.88 8.11
CA LEU A 90 -8.62 -5.03 8.46
C LEU A 90 -8.94 -5.07 9.96
N GLU A 91 -7.97 -4.82 10.82
CA GLU A 91 -8.20 -4.71 12.27
C GLU A 91 -9.19 -3.60 12.62
N ARG A 92 -9.10 -2.45 11.93
CA ARG A 92 -10.07 -1.37 12.09
C ARG A 92 -11.48 -1.77 11.61
N THR A 93 -11.60 -2.55 10.54
CA THR A 93 -12.92 -3.05 10.11
C THR A 93 -13.55 -4.03 11.10
N ARG A 94 -12.73 -4.79 11.85
CA ARG A 94 -13.20 -5.72 12.90
C ARG A 94 -13.66 -4.99 14.16
N THR A 95 -12.90 -3.96 14.56
CA THR A 95 -13.15 -3.21 15.81
C THR A 95 -14.21 -2.12 15.66
N ALA A 96 -14.41 -1.58 14.45
CA ALA A 96 -15.38 -0.53 14.16
C ALA A 96 -16.28 -0.88 12.95
N PRO A 97 -17.41 -1.58 13.15
CA PRO A 97 -18.29 -1.99 12.05
C PRO A 97 -18.82 -0.82 11.19
N ALA A 98 -19.00 0.36 11.79
CA ALA A 98 -19.41 1.58 11.08
C ALA A 98 -18.34 2.09 10.10
N PHE A 99 -17.06 1.84 10.38
CA PHE A 99 -15.94 2.24 9.52
C PHE A 99 -16.05 1.56 8.14
N TRP A 100 -16.22 0.24 8.11
CA TRP A 100 -16.38 -0.48 6.84
C TRP A 100 -17.60 -0.02 6.05
N SER A 101 -18.71 0.27 6.74
CA SER A 101 -19.93 0.78 6.09
C SER A 101 -19.72 2.11 5.37
N SER A 102 -18.91 3.01 5.95
CA SER A 102 -18.52 4.26 5.31
C SER A 102 -17.58 4.00 4.13
N VAL A 103 -16.51 3.23 4.36
CA VAL A 103 -15.48 2.94 3.34
C VAL A 103 -16.08 2.27 2.12
N ARG A 104 -16.92 1.24 2.29
CA ARG A 104 -17.52 0.53 1.17
C ARG A 104 -18.45 1.41 0.34
N ARG A 105 -19.15 2.37 0.97
CA ARG A 105 -20.01 3.33 0.27
C ARG A 105 -19.18 4.25 -0.60
N GLU A 106 -18.11 4.81 -0.05
CA GLU A 106 -17.20 5.72 -0.75
C GLU A 106 -16.43 5.01 -1.88
N ALA A 107 -16.02 3.75 -1.64
CA ALA A 107 -15.31 2.92 -2.60
C ALA A 107 -16.24 2.24 -3.64
N TYR A 108 -17.57 2.44 -3.56
CA TYR A 108 -18.58 1.73 -4.37
C TYR A 108 -18.43 0.20 -4.34
N LEU A 109 -18.20 -0.36 -3.16
CA LEU A 109 -18.01 -1.80 -2.92
C LEU A 109 -19.23 -2.42 -2.26
N ASN A 110 -19.55 -3.66 -2.65
CA ASN A 110 -20.66 -4.43 -2.12
C ASN A 110 -20.15 -5.57 -1.25
N GLY A 111 -20.74 -5.78 -0.06
CA GLY A 111 -20.37 -6.89 0.83
C GLY A 111 -20.28 -6.48 2.30
N PRO A 112 -20.51 -7.43 3.23
CA PRO A 112 -20.40 -7.15 4.66
C PRO A 112 -18.96 -7.04 5.15
N SER A 113 -17.97 -7.52 4.37
CA SER A 113 -16.53 -7.37 4.66
C SER A 113 -15.73 -7.05 3.39
N PRO A 114 -14.47 -6.57 3.51
CA PRO A 114 -13.55 -6.43 2.38
C PRO A 114 -13.30 -7.75 1.63
N GLN A 115 -13.26 -8.87 2.35
CA GLN A 115 -13.09 -10.21 1.77
C GLN A 115 -14.33 -10.61 0.96
N ASP A 116 -15.54 -10.41 1.49
CA ASP A 116 -16.78 -10.68 0.76
C ASP A 116 -16.93 -9.80 -0.47
N ALA A 117 -16.52 -8.52 -0.37
CA ALA A 117 -16.49 -7.61 -1.50
C ALA A 117 -15.55 -8.08 -2.61
N SER A 118 -14.54 -8.87 -2.26
CA SER A 118 -13.61 -9.45 -3.22
C SER A 118 -14.20 -10.64 -3.99
N LEU A 119 -15.23 -11.29 -3.45
CA LEU A 119 -15.92 -12.43 -4.10
C LEU A 119 -17.05 -11.99 -5.04
N ARG A 120 -17.57 -10.76 -4.86
CA ARG A 120 -18.76 -10.24 -5.55
C ARG A 120 -18.46 -9.29 -6.70
N LEU A 121 -17.20 -9.14 -7.07
CA LEU A 121 -16.69 -8.25 -8.11
C LEU A 121 -15.92 -9.02 -9.18
#